data_AF-A0A932L8I8-F1
#
_entry.id   AF-A0A932L8I8-F1
#
_cell.length_a   1.000
_cell.length_b   1.000
_cell.length_c   1.000
_cell.angle_alpha   90.00
_cell.angle_beta   90.00
_cell.angle_gamma   90.00
#
_symmetry.space_group_name_H-M   'P 1'
#
loop_
_entity.id
_entity.type
_entity.pdbx_description
1 polymer ?
#
loop_
_entity_poly.entity_id
_entity_poly.type
_entity_poly.pdbx_seq_one_letter_code
_entity_poly.pdbx_strand_id
1 'polypeptide(L)'
;MVRTLAPFAEANHDDLKTFLNKLKPLGQTPYYYAITQAIRDFDRPAAGVNRHLIVITDGKNFQVAGYGVPATPPGILVEKTADVKQALDSWVQRHPNESLSVDVIGFQTEEKEHDLIKDSQSWRVPVRFTPASNRAQLVRSLREKLGLRRYHVETSAGPYETVDLGKPAILDREPATTVEARVVVDRESPSVDRGSQFATCTLDRGQWLEYDLKPRGLELRSYVREELASAVARDPGSNLNYRVVAHLTDRTGNEVEFPISLQCEDRSRVTRRPTESWVEIRPRGQLTPVFRFYDPPLEDQRPVPVLRCRVPQWGREQRKQAEIQLFCKFTQTTEPQQQILVGSAFNNPIPFTPVGKLQVWIRKQRLKDQTGFAVEVVEDYSLVEGNELRQLKVEMFEPPKTSREEIDTASRLIRHTFVYSEITEQEVNRRVVRLTSRRQLEKGALTLSEPLVVDVE
;
A
#
# COMPACT_ATOMS: atom_id res chain seq x y z
N MET A 1 -17.66 15.78 27.22
CA MET A 1 -16.30 15.21 27.38
C MET A 1 -15.43 15.73 26.26
N VAL A 2 -14.49 16.63 26.54
CA VAL A 2 -13.47 17.05 25.56
C VAL A 2 -12.51 15.88 25.43
N ARG A 3 -12.58 15.12 24.34
CA ARG A 3 -11.59 14.07 24.03
C ARG A 3 -10.23 14.76 23.97
N THR A 4 -9.35 14.43 24.91
CA THR A 4 -7.95 14.82 24.84
C THR A 4 -7.34 14.04 23.68
N LEU A 5 -7.26 14.68 22.51
CA LEU A 5 -6.60 14.12 21.34
C LEU A 5 -5.15 13.87 21.73
N ALA A 6 -4.74 12.60 21.79
CA ALA A 6 -3.32 12.26 21.77
C ALA A 6 -2.78 12.71 20.39
N PRO A 7 -1.94 13.76 20.32
CA PRO A 7 -1.46 14.25 19.04
C PRO A 7 -0.67 13.12 18.37
N PHE A 8 -0.98 12.83 17.11
CA PHE A 8 -0.30 11.84 16.26
C PHE A 8 -0.55 10.34 16.51
N ALA A 9 -1.62 9.96 17.23
CA ALA A 9 -2.11 8.57 17.15
C ALA A 9 -2.65 8.28 15.73
N GLU A 10 -2.40 7.08 15.21
CA GLU A 10 -2.82 6.65 13.85
C GLU A 10 -4.33 6.83 13.62
N ALA A 11 -5.13 6.57 14.67
CA ALA A 11 -6.57 6.79 14.68
C ALA A 11 -7.02 8.26 14.50
N ASN A 12 -6.12 9.24 14.67
CA ASN A 12 -6.43 10.67 14.59
C ASN A 12 -5.95 11.31 13.28
N HIS A 13 -5.37 10.52 12.36
CA HIS A 13 -4.73 11.05 11.15
C HIS A 13 -5.73 11.76 10.21
N ASP A 14 -6.89 11.15 9.97
CA ASP A 14 -7.90 11.73 9.08
C ASP A 14 -8.63 12.92 9.72
N ASP A 15 -8.81 12.89 11.04
CA ASP A 15 -9.31 14.03 11.83
C ASP A 15 -8.34 15.23 11.74
N LEU A 16 -7.02 14.98 11.86
CA LEU A 16 -5.99 15.99 11.71
C LEU A 16 -5.95 16.56 10.30
N LYS A 17 -6.00 15.72 9.25
CA LYS A 17 -6.10 16.18 7.85
C LYS A 17 -7.34 17.05 7.63
N THR A 18 -8.48 16.59 8.14
CA THR A 18 -9.75 17.32 8.03
C THR A 18 -9.68 18.67 8.73
N PHE A 19 -9.06 18.72 9.92
CA PHE A 19 -8.83 19.96 10.65
C PHE A 19 -7.90 20.91 9.89
N LEU A 20 -6.75 20.42 9.43
CA LEU A 20 -5.76 21.20 8.67
C LEU A 20 -6.36 21.76 7.38
N ASN A 21 -7.17 20.99 6.65
CA ASN A 21 -7.85 21.45 5.43
C ASN A 21 -8.89 22.55 5.68
N LYS A 22 -9.38 22.67 6.92
CA LYS A 22 -10.33 23.71 7.33
C LYS A 22 -9.65 24.98 7.83
N LEU A 23 -8.34 24.96 8.09
CA LEU A 23 -7.60 26.13 8.52
C LEU A 23 -7.62 27.20 7.42
N LYS A 24 -8.08 28.41 7.79
CA LYS A 24 -8.04 29.60 6.94
C LYS A 24 -7.27 30.68 7.69
N PRO A 25 -6.41 31.47 7.01
CA PRO A 25 -5.76 32.61 7.64
C PRO A 25 -6.84 33.62 8.08
N LEU A 26 -6.79 34.07 9.33
CA LEU A 26 -7.77 34.99 9.90
C LEU A 26 -7.09 35.99 10.84
N GLY A 27 -7.30 37.30 10.58
CA GLY A 27 -7.05 38.37 11.54
C GLY A 27 -5.58 38.63 11.86
N GLN A 28 -5.28 38.70 13.16
CA GLN A 28 -3.99 39.08 13.75
C GLN A 28 -2.99 37.91 13.76
N THR A 29 -1.69 38.20 13.93
CA THR A 29 -0.61 37.20 14.04
C THR A 29 -0.05 37.19 15.47
N PRO A 30 -0.69 36.49 16.43
CA PRO A 30 -0.25 36.39 17.81
C PRO A 30 0.94 35.42 17.96
N TYR A 31 2.04 35.74 17.29
CA TYR A 31 3.23 34.90 17.12
C TYR A 31 3.83 34.45 18.45
N TYR A 32 4.11 35.40 19.36
CA TYR A 32 4.75 35.09 20.65
C TYR A 32 3.82 34.30 21.58
N TYR A 33 2.53 34.66 21.58
CA TYR A 33 1.49 33.92 22.31
C TYR A 33 1.40 32.45 21.86
N ALA A 34 1.41 32.19 20.56
CA ALA A 34 1.35 30.82 20.03
C ALA A 34 2.55 29.98 20.49
N ILE A 35 3.76 30.56 20.50
CA ILE A 35 4.98 29.90 20.98
C ILE A 35 4.87 29.59 22.48
N THR A 36 4.47 30.57 23.30
CA THR A 36 4.33 30.40 24.75
C THR A 36 3.28 29.34 25.11
N GLN A 37 2.14 29.31 24.40
CA GLN A 37 1.12 28.27 24.61
C GLN A 37 1.67 26.88 24.26
N ALA A 38 2.38 26.75 23.14
CA ALA A 38 2.99 25.47 22.75
C ALA A 38 4.02 24.98 23.80
N ILE A 39 4.83 25.88 24.37
CA ILE A 39 5.76 25.54 25.46
C ILE A 39 5.02 25.07 26.72
N ARG A 40 3.88 25.69 27.05
CA ARG A 40 3.04 25.24 28.19
C ARG A 40 2.42 23.87 27.95
N ASP A 41 2.00 23.57 26.72
CA ASP A 41 1.45 22.25 26.37
C ASP A 41 2.48 21.12 26.53
N PHE A 42 3.77 21.43 26.48
CA PHE A 42 4.85 20.47 26.76
C PHE A 42 4.97 20.05 28.22
N ASP A 43 4.30 20.73 29.17
CA ASP A 43 4.30 20.34 30.59
C ASP A 43 3.49 19.09 30.90
N ARG A 44 2.79 18.53 29.90
CA ARG A 44 2.10 17.25 30.07
C ARG A 44 3.13 16.12 30.28
N PRO A 45 2.89 15.21 31.23
CA PRO A 45 3.85 14.18 31.59
C PRO A 45 4.08 13.21 30.42
N ALA A 46 5.30 13.23 29.89
CA ALA A 46 5.82 12.26 28.93
C ALA A 46 7.32 12.08 29.22
N ALA A 47 7.65 11.15 30.11
CA ALA A 47 9.03 10.95 30.57
C ALA A 47 9.94 10.51 29.41
N GLY A 48 11.10 11.17 29.28
CA GLY A 48 12.18 10.72 28.40
C GLY A 48 12.02 11.08 26.92
N VAL A 49 11.20 12.08 26.58
CA VAL A 49 10.98 12.50 25.19
C VAL A 49 11.65 13.85 24.94
N ASN A 50 12.58 13.90 23.97
CA ASN A 50 13.11 15.18 23.47
C ASN A 50 11.96 15.96 22.82
N ARG A 51 11.76 17.21 23.25
CA ARG A 51 10.67 18.05 22.74
C ARG A 51 11.20 19.01 21.70
N HIS A 52 10.44 19.18 20.63
CA HIS A 52 10.83 20.01 19.50
C HIS A 52 9.65 20.86 19.08
N LEU A 53 9.83 22.18 19.10
CA LEU A 53 8.86 23.15 18.60
C LEU A 53 9.27 23.60 17.19
N ILE A 54 8.40 23.37 16.21
CA ILE A 54 8.55 23.91 14.86
C ILE A 54 7.55 25.03 14.68
N VAL A 55 8.05 26.21 14.32
CA VAL A 55 7.25 27.40 14.11
C VAL A 55 7.32 27.81 12.64
N ILE A 56 6.18 27.94 11.97
CA ILE A 56 6.09 28.44 10.60
C ILE A 56 5.47 29.82 10.67
N THR A 57 6.17 30.83 10.15
CA THR A 57 5.69 32.22 10.17
C THR A 57 6.08 32.95 8.89
N ASP A 58 5.23 33.86 8.44
CA ASP A 58 5.51 34.81 7.35
C ASP A 58 6.08 36.15 7.85
N GLY A 59 6.21 36.34 9.17
CA GLY A 59 6.84 37.52 9.71
C GLY A 59 6.45 37.87 11.15
N LYS A 60 6.20 39.17 11.34
CA LYS A 60 6.21 39.87 12.63
C LYS A 60 5.02 39.49 13.52
N ASN A 61 5.24 39.56 14.84
CA ASN A 61 4.15 39.54 15.81
C ASN A 61 3.24 40.75 15.57
N PHE A 62 2.03 40.52 15.08
CA PHE A 62 1.03 41.56 14.87
C PHE A 62 -0.15 41.29 15.79
N GLN A 63 -0.13 41.94 16.96
CA GLN A 63 -1.22 41.93 17.92
C GLN A 63 -1.61 43.38 18.20
N VAL A 64 -2.85 43.75 17.90
CA VAL A 64 -3.36 45.10 18.19
C VAL A 64 -4.24 45.00 19.44
N ALA A 65 -3.81 45.64 20.52
CA ALA A 65 -4.67 45.87 21.66
C ALA A 65 -5.77 46.87 21.26
N GLY A 66 -7.04 46.43 21.27
CA GLY A 66 -8.18 47.34 21.35
C GLY A 66 -8.89 47.79 20.06
N TYR A 67 -8.71 47.16 18.89
CA TYR A 67 -9.50 47.51 17.69
C TYR A 67 -10.57 46.46 17.33
N GLY A 68 -11.84 46.79 17.59
CA GLY A 68 -12.99 46.41 16.74
C GLY A 68 -13.56 44.99 16.82
N VAL A 69 -13.12 44.12 17.74
CA VAL A 69 -13.77 42.84 18.03
C VAL A 69 -14.67 43.01 19.25
N PRO A 70 -15.96 42.60 19.23
CA PRO A 70 -16.82 42.68 20.42
C PRO A 70 -16.17 41.88 21.55
N ALA A 71 -15.73 42.60 22.58
CA ALA A 71 -15.03 42.11 23.76
C ALA A 71 -13.88 41.14 23.45
N THR A 72 -12.68 41.68 23.19
CA THR A 72 -11.46 40.96 23.56
C THR A 72 -11.62 40.59 25.04
N PRO A 73 -11.64 39.29 25.43
CA PRO A 73 -11.79 38.93 26.83
C PRO A 73 -10.70 39.62 27.64
N PRO A 74 -10.98 40.10 28.88
CA PRO A 74 -9.93 40.64 29.73
C PRO A 74 -8.84 39.58 29.90
N GLY A 75 -7.63 39.82 29.38
CA GLY A 75 -6.51 38.89 29.54
C GLY A 75 -5.72 38.49 28.29
N ILE A 76 -6.03 38.98 27.09
CA ILE A 76 -5.09 38.79 25.94
C ILE A 76 -3.93 39.78 26.11
N LEU A 77 -2.91 39.35 26.82
CA LEU A 77 -1.64 40.06 26.93
C LEU A 77 -0.97 40.04 25.54
N VAL A 78 -0.52 41.21 25.09
CA VAL A 78 0.40 41.31 23.94
C VAL A 78 1.72 40.71 24.40
N GLU A 79 1.90 39.42 24.14
CA GLU A 79 3.14 38.74 24.48
C GLU A 79 4.29 39.30 23.63
N LYS A 80 5.49 39.31 24.22
CA LYS A 80 6.74 39.80 23.65
C LYS A 80 7.79 38.69 23.67
N THR A 81 8.95 38.95 23.07
CA THR A 81 10.10 38.02 23.11
C THR A 81 10.53 37.67 24.54
N ALA A 82 10.40 38.60 25.48
CA ALA A 82 10.66 38.38 26.90
C ALA A 82 9.75 37.32 27.55
N ASP A 83 8.47 37.25 27.14
CA ASP A 83 7.52 36.26 27.66
C ASP A 83 7.86 34.86 27.15
N VAL A 84 8.28 34.74 25.89
CA VAL A 84 8.79 33.49 25.31
C VAL A 84 10.03 33.02 26.07
N LYS A 85 10.99 33.92 26.33
CA LYS A 85 12.18 33.60 27.13
C LYS A 85 11.81 33.10 28.52
N GLN A 86 10.90 33.80 29.20
CA GLN A 86 10.44 33.40 30.53
C GLN A 86 9.78 32.02 30.52
N ALA A 87 8.96 31.72 29.50
CA ALA A 87 8.33 30.42 29.35
C ALA A 87 9.35 29.30 29.14
N LEU A 88 10.36 29.52 28.29
CA LEU A 88 11.46 28.59 28.06
C LEU A 88 12.31 28.37 29.32
N ASP A 89 12.70 29.45 30.00
CA ASP A 89 13.49 29.35 31.24
C ASP A 89 12.72 28.59 32.34
N SER A 90 11.42 28.89 32.48
CA SER A 90 10.55 28.19 33.44
C SER A 90 10.37 26.71 33.09
N TRP A 91 10.36 26.36 31.80
CA TRP A 91 10.33 24.98 31.35
C TRP A 91 11.64 24.25 31.69
N VAL A 92 12.80 24.83 31.36
CA VAL A 92 14.13 24.24 31.65
C VAL A 92 14.33 24.02 33.15
N GLN A 93 13.85 24.95 33.99
CA GLN A 93 13.93 24.79 35.45
C GLN A 93 13.09 23.61 35.97
N ARG A 94 11.93 23.35 35.38
CA ARG A 94 11.04 22.25 35.78
C ARG A 94 11.47 20.90 35.21
N HIS A 95 12.14 20.91 34.06
CA HIS A 95 12.55 19.69 33.34
C HIS A 95 14.07 19.66 33.11
N PRO A 96 14.91 19.64 34.18
CA PRO A 96 16.36 19.80 34.06
C PRO A 96 17.08 18.68 33.30
N ASN A 97 16.43 17.52 33.13
CA ASN A 97 16.98 16.34 32.44
C ASN A 97 16.44 16.16 31.02
N GLU A 98 15.69 17.15 30.51
CA GLU A 98 15.01 17.05 29.22
C GLU A 98 15.47 18.18 28.29
N SER A 99 15.55 17.88 27.00
CA SER A 99 15.94 18.89 25.99
C SER A 99 14.72 19.42 25.26
N LEU A 100 14.66 20.74 25.10
CA LEU A 100 13.74 21.45 24.22
C LEU A 100 14.55 22.21 23.17
N SER A 101 14.10 22.19 21.92
CA SER A 101 14.61 23.04 20.85
C SER A 101 13.48 23.75 20.12
N VAL A 102 13.78 24.91 19.53
CA VAL A 102 12.84 25.68 18.71
C VAL A 102 13.45 25.91 17.33
N ASP A 103 12.77 25.49 16.27
CA ASP A 103 13.13 25.81 14.89
C ASP A 103 12.05 26.69 14.26
N VAL A 104 12.45 27.87 13.80
CA VAL A 104 11.60 28.86 13.13
C VAL A 104 11.86 28.79 11.63
N ILE A 105 10.83 28.51 10.86
CA ILE A 105 10.86 28.54 9.39
C ILE A 105 10.15 29.80 8.92
N GLY A 106 10.93 30.75 8.41
CA GLY A 106 10.45 32.02 7.89
C GLY A 106 10.01 31.89 6.44
N PHE A 107 8.71 31.90 6.16
CA PHE A 107 8.17 31.86 4.80
C PHE A 107 8.14 33.25 4.18
N GLN A 108 8.91 33.46 3.11
CA GLN A 108 9.06 34.77 2.43
C GLN A 108 9.52 35.91 3.37
N THR A 109 10.27 35.57 4.42
CA THR A 109 10.83 36.51 5.40
C THR A 109 12.28 36.16 5.72
N GLU A 110 13.05 37.17 6.13
CA GLU A 110 14.48 37.03 6.47
C GLU A 110 14.72 37.04 7.97
N GLU A 111 15.81 36.42 8.43
CA GLU A 111 16.16 36.28 9.85
C GLU A 111 16.16 37.63 10.60
N LYS A 112 16.66 38.68 9.95
CA LYS A 112 16.75 40.04 10.51
C LYS A 112 15.41 40.67 10.84
N GLU A 113 14.31 40.12 10.34
CA GLU A 113 12.94 40.60 10.56
C GLU A 113 12.30 40.01 11.83
N HIS A 114 12.98 39.08 12.51
CA HIS A 114 12.48 38.37 13.69
C HIS A 114 13.27 38.73 14.94
N ASP A 115 12.68 39.55 15.81
CA ASP A 115 13.31 39.94 17.08
C ASP A 115 13.56 38.73 18.00
N LEU A 116 12.71 37.69 17.90
CA LEU A 116 12.92 36.42 18.60
C LEU A 116 14.30 35.81 18.34
N ILE A 117 14.72 35.78 17.07
CA ILE A 117 15.97 35.13 16.68
C ILE A 117 17.16 35.92 17.20
N LYS A 118 17.11 37.25 17.09
CA LYS A 118 18.15 38.14 17.63
C LYS A 118 18.28 37.99 19.15
N ASP A 119 17.17 38.04 19.86
CA ASP A 119 17.16 37.95 21.32
C ASP A 119 17.61 36.57 21.81
N SER A 120 17.33 35.53 21.04
CA SER A 120 17.58 34.13 21.40
C SER A 120 19.04 33.69 21.44
N GLN A 121 19.97 34.48 20.89
CA GLN A 121 21.40 34.13 20.86
C GLN A 121 22.00 33.89 22.25
N SER A 122 21.39 34.47 23.30
CA SER A 122 21.82 34.36 24.69
C SER A 122 21.03 33.34 25.52
N TRP A 123 20.08 32.63 24.90
CA TRP A 123 19.14 31.78 25.63
C TRP A 123 19.71 30.37 25.84
N ARG A 124 19.25 29.71 26.92
CA ARG A 124 19.66 28.33 27.21
C ARG A 124 19.06 27.31 26.25
N VAL A 125 17.87 27.61 25.71
CA VAL A 125 17.19 26.78 24.73
C VAL A 125 17.63 27.22 23.33
N PRO A 126 18.14 26.31 22.49
CA PRO A 126 18.53 26.67 21.13
C PRO A 126 17.30 27.04 20.30
N VAL A 127 17.33 28.25 19.75
CA VAL A 127 16.37 28.75 18.75
C VAL A 127 17.12 28.90 17.43
N ARG A 128 16.62 28.28 16.37
CA ARG A 128 17.27 28.29 15.03
C ARG A 128 16.31 28.86 14.00
N PHE A 129 16.83 29.60 13.04
CA PHE A 129 16.06 30.14 11.92
C PHE A 129 16.40 29.42 10.61
N THR A 130 15.41 29.24 9.73
CA THR A 130 15.60 28.72 8.38
C THR A 130 14.69 29.47 7.41
N PRO A 131 15.24 30.22 6.44
CA PRO A 131 14.42 30.93 5.46
C PRO A 131 13.82 29.96 4.44
N ALA A 132 12.61 30.26 3.99
CA ALA A 132 11.92 29.55 2.91
C ALA A 132 11.25 30.56 1.98
N SER A 133 11.86 30.86 0.83
CA SER A 133 11.35 31.86 -0.12
C SER A 133 10.18 31.37 -0.96
N ASN A 134 9.93 30.06 -0.98
CA ASN A 134 8.84 29.45 -1.76
C ASN A 134 8.36 28.14 -1.14
N ARG A 135 7.24 27.62 -1.65
CA ARG A 135 6.60 26.38 -1.17
C ARG A 135 7.55 25.18 -1.14
N ALA A 136 8.38 25.01 -2.18
CA ALA A 136 9.28 23.85 -2.26
C ALA A 136 10.35 23.91 -1.16
N GLN A 137 10.91 25.10 -0.90
CA GLN A 137 11.86 25.31 0.19
C GLN A 137 11.21 25.13 1.56
N LEU A 138 9.99 25.63 1.77
CA LEU A 138 9.25 25.41 3.02
C LEU A 138 9.06 23.91 3.30
N VAL A 139 8.61 23.16 2.31
CA VAL A 139 8.44 21.70 2.42
C VAL A 139 9.78 21.03 2.73
N ARG A 140 10.85 21.41 2.03
CA ARG A 140 12.20 20.85 2.28
C ARG A 140 12.68 21.13 3.70
N SER A 141 12.58 22.37 4.17
CA SER A 141 12.99 22.76 5.53
C SER A 141 12.16 22.03 6.58
N LEU A 142 10.84 21.90 6.39
CA LEU A 142 10.00 21.12 7.30
C LEU A 142 10.43 19.66 7.35
N ARG A 143 10.74 19.04 6.21
CA ARG A 143 11.22 17.65 6.15
C ARG A 143 12.53 17.44 6.91
N GLU A 144 13.46 18.37 6.74
CA GLU A 144 14.76 18.37 7.44
C GLU A 144 14.57 18.54 8.94
N LYS A 145 13.78 19.54 9.38
CA LYS A 145 13.57 19.84 10.80
C LYS A 145 12.73 18.79 11.52
N LEU A 146 11.73 18.20 10.86
CA LEU A 146 11.00 17.06 11.40
C LEU A 146 11.87 15.81 11.54
N GLY A 147 13.11 15.84 11.02
CA GLY A 147 14.02 14.71 11.06
C GLY A 147 13.37 13.49 10.41
N LEU A 148 12.79 13.66 9.22
CA LEU A 148 12.30 12.54 8.43
C LEU A 148 13.46 11.57 8.28
N ARG A 149 13.43 10.50 9.09
CA ARG A 149 14.58 9.61 9.18
C ARG A 149 14.72 8.94 7.84
N ARG A 150 15.95 8.81 7.36
CA ARG A 150 16.21 8.02 6.16
C ARG A 150 16.47 6.59 6.60
N TYR A 151 16.18 5.65 5.73
CA TYR A 151 16.66 4.30 5.85
C TYR A 151 17.44 3.93 4.60
N HIS A 152 18.43 3.07 4.76
CA HIS A 152 19.07 2.40 3.64
C HIS A 152 18.98 0.90 3.79
N VAL A 153 19.00 0.22 2.65
CA VAL A 153 18.98 -1.23 2.58
C VAL A 153 20.39 -1.72 2.30
N GLU A 154 21.02 -2.38 3.25
CA GLU A 154 22.29 -3.07 3.09
C GLU A 154 22.04 -4.51 2.64
N THR A 155 22.77 -4.97 1.65
CA THR A 155 22.74 -6.37 1.20
C THR A 155 24.17 -6.92 1.18
N SER A 156 24.31 -8.23 0.97
CA SER A 156 25.61 -8.88 0.78
C SER A 156 26.46 -8.31 -0.37
N ALA A 157 25.87 -7.54 -1.29
CA ALA A 157 26.60 -6.84 -2.35
C ALA A 157 26.60 -5.31 -2.21
N GLY A 158 26.40 -4.81 -0.98
CA GLY A 158 26.54 -3.39 -0.62
C GLY A 158 25.21 -2.66 -0.33
N PRO A 159 25.29 -1.39 0.10
CA PRO A 159 24.13 -0.53 0.33
C PRO A 159 23.48 -0.16 -1.02
N TYR A 160 22.15 -0.26 -1.07
CA TYR A 160 21.38 -0.11 -2.32
C TYR A 160 20.98 1.33 -2.60
N GLU A 161 20.41 2.00 -1.59
CA GLU A 161 19.88 3.35 -1.70
C GLU A 161 19.55 3.89 -0.31
N THR A 162 19.74 5.19 -0.09
CA THR A 162 19.25 5.89 1.11
C THR A 162 17.94 6.61 0.75
N VAL A 163 16.85 6.22 1.40
CA VAL A 163 15.48 6.64 1.09
C VAL A 163 14.83 7.26 2.33
N ASP A 164 13.98 8.28 2.17
CA ASP A 164 13.22 8.83 3.29
C ASP A 164 12.24 7.77 3.85
N LEU A 165 12.07 7.67 5.17
CA LEU A 165 11.02 6.83 5.78
C LEU A 165 9.63 7.17 5.19
N GLY A 166 8.82 6.14 4.96
CA GLY A 166 7.53 6.28 4.27
C GLY A 166 7.64 6.58 2.77
N LYS A 167 8.82 6.35 2.16
CA LYS A 167 8.97 6.23 0.71
C LYS A 167 9.51 4.84 0.36
N PRO A 168 9.17 4.33 -0.84
CA PRO A 168 9.65 3.04 -1.26
C PRO A 168 11.13 3.07 -1.65
N ALA A 169 11.87 2.05 -1.23
CA ALA A 169 13.17 1.69 -1.79
C ALA A 169 12.99 0.60 -2.85
N ILE A 170 13.64 0.75 -4.00
CA ILE A 170 13.57 -0.20 -5.13
C ILE A 170 14.88 -0.98 -5.18
N LEU A 171 14.77 -2.31 -5.23
CA LEU A 171 15.92 -3.21 -5.27
C LEU A 171 15.98 -3.92 -6.62
N ASP A 172 16.62 -3.29 -7.60
CA ASP A 172 16.79 -3.83 -8.95
C ASP A 172 17.98 -4.82 -9.03
N ARG A 173 17.80 -6.10 -8.65
CA ARG A 173 18.81 -7.17 -8.86
C ARG A 173 18.38 -8.25 -9.86
N GLU A 174 19.39 -8.94 -10.38
CA GLU A 174 19.29 -10.14 -11.24
C GLU A 174 18.49 -11.29 -10.60
N PRO A 175 17.82 -12.12 -11.42
CA PRO A 175 16.76 -13.02 -11.00
C PRO A 175 17.29 -14.39 -10.57
N ALA A 176 17.46 -14.67 -9.28
CA ALA A 176 17.43 -16.08 -8.79
C ALA A 176 17.56 -16.24 -7.28
N THR A 177 18.27 -15.35 -6.59
CA THR A 177 18.66 -15.61 -5.20
C THR A 177 17.90 -14.74 -4.24
N THR A 178 17.21 -15.38 -3.31
CA THR A 178 16.82 -14.78 -2.06
C THR A 178 18.02 -14.09 -1.40
N VAL A 179 17.90 -12.80 -1.11
CA VAL A 179 18.97 -12.02 -0.47
C VAL A 179 18.55 -11.64 0.95
N GLU A 180 19.41 -11.90 1.93
CA GLU A 180 19.28 -11.30 3.25
C GLU A 180 19.68 -9.82 3.17
N ALA A 181 18.73 -8.96 3.49
CA ALA A 181 18.92 -7.52 3.55
C ALA A 181 18.78 -7.03 4.98
N ARG A 182 19.60 -6.05 5.33
CA ARG A 182 19.57 -5.33 6.59
C ARG A 182 19.12 -3.90 6.31
N VAL A 183 17.97 -3.53 6.85
CA VAL A 183 17.47 -2.16 6.78
C VAL A 183 18.02 -1.38 7.96
N VAL A 184 18.70 -0.26 7.69
CA VAL A 184 19.31 0.61 8.69
C VAL A 184 18.62 1.95 8.64
N VAL A 185 18.15 2.47 9.77
CA VAL A 185 17.65 3.85 9.87
C VAL A 185 18.75 4.77 10.36
N ASP A 186 19.15 5.71 9.52
CA ASP A 186 20.03 6.80 9.89
C ASP A 186 19.24 7.82 10.71
N ARG A 187 19.65 8.00 11.97
CA ARG A 187 19.24 9.17 12.73
C ARG A 187 20.21 10.30 12.40
N GLU A 188 19.79 11.24 11.56
CA GLU A 188 20.44 12.55 11.47
C GLU A 188 20.15 13.34 12.77
N SER A 189 20.80 12.97 13.87
CA SER A 189 20.97 13.84 15.04
C SER A 189 22.24 13.46 15.80
N PRO A 190 23.27 14.34 15.80
CA PRO A 190 24.61 14.02 16.31
C PRO A 190 24.73 13.95 17.84
N SER A 191 23.63 14.01 18.59
CA SER A 191 23.67 14.14 20.06
C SER A 191 23.06 12.98 20.85
N VAL A 192 22.70 11.87 20.21
CA VAL A 192 22.29 10.66 20.94
C VAL A 192 22.86 9.43 20.24
N ASP A 193 23.99 8.97 20.77
CA ASP A 193 24.53 7.64 20.53
C ASP A 193 23.59 6.60 21.18
N ARG A 194 22.43 6.34 20.55
CA ARG A 194 21.50 5.27 20.92
C ARG A 194 20.77 4.71 19.70
N GLY A 195 21.32 3.61 19.20
CA GLY A 195 20.58 2.51 18.56
C GLY A 195 20.04 2.83 17.17
N SER A 196 20.86 2.61 16.15
CA SER A 196 20.36 2.25 14.82
C SER A 196 19.38 1.08 14.99
N GLN A 197 18.16 1.23 14.50
CA GLN A 197 17.19 0.13 14.46
C GLN A 197 17.44 -0.66 13.18
N PHE A 198 17.42 -1.99 13.30
CA PHE A 198 17.69 -2.90 12.21
C PHE A 198 16.53 -3.85 12.01
N ALA A 199 16.16 -4.09 10.76
CA ALA A 199 15.29 -5.19 10.36
C ALA A 199 16.04 -6.05 9.35
N THR A 200 16.05 -7.37 9.57
CA THR A 200 16.58 -8.34 8.61
C THR A 200 15.44 -8.94 7.82
N CYS A 201 15.48 -8.86 6.50
CA CYS A 201 14.45 -9.43 5.65
C CYS A 201 15.02 -10.24 4.49
N THR A 202 14.16 -11.07 3.94
CA THR A 202 14.44 -12.03 2.88
C THR A 202 13.73 -11.56 1.63
N LEU A 203 14.50 -11.18 0.60
CA LEU A 203 13.96 -10.48 -0.57
C LEU A 203 13.89 -11.35 -1.83
N ASP A 204 12.81 -11.18 -2.59
CA ASP A 204 12.62 -11.75 -3.94
C ASP A 204 12.52 -10.63 -5.01
N ARG A 205 12.58 -11.00 -6.30
CA ARG A 205 12.65 -10.06 -7.44
C ARG A 205 11.49 -9.05 -7.46
N GLY A 206 11.81 -7.77 -7.72
CA GLY A 206 10.81 -6.72 -7.97
C GLY A 206 9.98 -6.34 -6.74
N GLN A 207 10.48 -6.63 -5.54
CA GLN A 207 9.84 -6.24 -4.30
C GLN A 207 10.07 -4.75 -4.02
N TRP A 208 9.00 -4.11 -3.55
CA TRP A 208 9.00 -2.75 -3.09
C TRP A 208 9.04 -2.80 -1.57
N LEU A 209 9.99 -2.09 -0.98
CA LEU A 209 10.08 -2.01 0.47
C LEU A 209 9.65 -0.64 0.91
N GLU A 210 8.75 -0.59 1.86
CA GLU A 210 8.39 0.63 2.52
C GLU A 210 8.27 0.33 4.00
N TYR A 211 8.91 1.13 4.84
CA TYR A 211 8.92 0.94 6.28
C TYR A 211 8.35 2.16 6.99
N ASP A 212 7.57 1.89 8.02
CA ASP A 212 7.17 2.86 9.03
C ASP A 212 8.02 2.67 10.29
N LEU A 213 8.33 3.76 10.97
CA LEU A 213 8.91 3.71 12.31
C LEU A 213 7.77 3.71 13.33
N LYS A 214 7.59 2.58 14.02
CA LYS A 214 6.67 2.44 15.16
C LYS A 214 7.45 2.52 16.49
N PRO A 215 6.80 2.71 17.65
CA PRO A 215 7.49 2.80 18.95
C PRO A 215 8.39 1.60 19.28
N ARG A 216 8.07 0.42 18.72
CA ARG A 216 8.79 -0.83 18.96
C ARG A 216 9.92 -1.10 17.95
N GLY A 217 10.02 -0.34 16.86
CA GLY A 217 10.95 -0.67 15.79
C GLY A 217 10.51 -0.17 14.42
N LEU A 218 11.29 -0.54 13.41
CA LEU A 218 10.87 -0.54 12.02
C LEU A 218 9.84 -1.64 11.79
N GLU A 219 8.73 -1.29 11.14
CA GLU A 219 7.73 -2.25 10.66
C GLU A 219 7.51 -2.03 9.17
N LEU A 220 7.38 -3.13 8.40
CA LEU A 220 7.02 -3.03 6.99
C LEU A 220 5.63 -2.41 6.86
N ARG A 221 5.49 -1.44 5.95
CA ARG A 221 4.23 -0.73 5.73
C ARG A 221 3.19 -1.69 5.15
N SER A 222 2.03 -1.74 5.80
CA SER A 222 0.86 -2.44 5.28
C SER A 222 0.23 -1.66 4.12
N TYR A 223 -0.56 -2.33 3.29
CA TYR A 223 -1.31 -1.65 2.23
C TYR A 223 -2.30 -0.64 2.83
N VAL A 224 -2.21 0.62 2.39
CA VAL A 224 -3.00 1.74 2.91
C VAL A 224 -4.26 1.90 2.07
N ARG A 225 -5.24 1.06 2.37
CA ARG A 225 -6.62 1.15 1.86
C ARG A 225 -7.54 0.56 2.91
N GLU A 226 -8.73 1.11 3.03
CA GLU A 226 -9.74 0.63 3.99
C GLU A 226 -9.93 -0.88 3.84
N GLU A 227 -9.79 -1.59 4.96
CA GLU A 227 -9.97 -3.03 5.07
C GLU A 227 -11.45 -3.30 5.32
N LEU A 228 -12.06 -4.11 4.46
CA LEU A 228 -13.45 -4.56 4.63
C LEU A 228 -13.50 -5.90 5.36
N ALA A 229 -12.58 -6.80 5.03
CA ALA A 229 -12.47 -8.11 5.67
C ALA A 229 -11.03 -8.64 5.62
N SER A 230 -10.66 -9.46 6.59
CA SER A 230 -9.42 -10.24 6.52
C SER A 230 -9.54 -11.60 7.17
N ALA A 231 -8.65 -12.49 6.78
CA ALA A 231 -8.46 -13.80 7.38
C ALA A 231 -6.97 -14.13 7.39
N VAL A 232 -6.56 -14.94 8.36
CA VAL A 232 -5.20 -15.49 8.40
C VAL A 232 -5.22 -16.88 7.77
N ALA A 233 -4.30 -17.10 6.85
CA ALA A 233 -4.10 -18.38 6.20
C ALA A 233 -2.63 -18.78 6.29
N ARG A 234 -2.39 -20.08 6.44
CA ARG A 234 -1.05 -20.63 6.59
C ARG A 234 -0.54 -21.10 5.24
N ASP A 235 0.69 -20.73 4.90
CA ASP A 235 1.40 -21.28 3.74
C ASP A 235 1.94 -22.69 4.08
N PRO A 236 1.46 -23.75 3.40
CA PRO A 236 1.96 -25.10 3.62
C PRO A 236 3.46 -25.26 3.30
N GLY A 237 4.00 -24.45 2.39
CA GLY A 237 5.39 -24.57 1.93
C GLY A 237 6.42 -23.95 2.88
N SER A 238 6.06 -22.87 3.58
CA SER A 238 6.98 -22.14 4.48
C SER A 238 6.59 -22.16 5.96
N ASN A 239 5.42 -22.70 6.32
CA ASN A 239 4.83 -22.60 7.65
C ASN A 239 4.60 -21.16 8.15
N LEU A 240 4.69 -20.16 7.28
CA LEU A 240 4.39 -18.77 7.61
C LEU A 240 2.87 -18.53 7.55
N ASN A 241 2.41 -17.63 8.41
CA ASN A 241 1.04 -17.14 8.37
C ASN A 241 1.00 -15.86 7.51
N TYR A 242 0.01 -15.79 6.64
CA TYR A 242 -0.30 -14.63 5.84
C TYR A 242 -1.70 -14.16 6.18
N ARG A 243 -1.83 -12.86 6.43
CA ARG A 243 -3.10 -12.17 6.44
C ARG A 243 -3.50 -11.83 5.02
N VAL A 244 -4.65 -12.35 4.62
CA VAL A 244 -5.29 -12.02 3.36
C VAL A 244 -6.35 -10.97 3.66
N VAL A 245 -6.26 -9.82 3.00
CA VAL A 245 -7.11 -8.67 3.26
C VAL A 245 -7.84 -8.27 1.99
N ALA A 246 -9.16 -8.20 2.05
CA ALA A 246 -9.97 -7.60 1.01
C ALA A 246 -10.26 -6.13 1.37
N HIS A 247 -9.98 -5.23 0.42
CA HIS A 247 -10.08 -3.80 0.63
C HIS A 247 -11.35 -3.21 -0.01
N LEU A 248 -11.65 -1.95 0.34
CA LEU A 248 -12.73 -1.18 -0.26
C LEU A 248 -12.70 -1.31 -1.79
N THR A 249 -13.83 -1.61 -2.43
CA THR A 249 -13.90 -1.82 -3.89
C THR A 249 -13.94 -0.52 -4.67
N ASP A 250 -13.48 -0.53 -5.93
CA ASP A 250 -13.69 0.59 -6.87
C ASP A 250 -14.75 0.22 -7.90
N ARG A 251 -15.84 0.99 -7.98
CA ARG A 251 -16.90 0.79 -8.98
C ARG A 251 -16.83 1.82 -10.08
N THR A 252 -16.77 1.35 -11.33
CA THR A 252 -16.88 2.17 -12.54
C THR A 252 -17.99 1.62 -13.43
N GLY A 253 -19.17 2.26 -13.42
CA GLY A 253 -20.32 1.78 -14.19
C GLY A 253 -20.92 0.48 -13.63
N ASN A 254 -20.74 -0.62 -14.36
CA ASN A 254 -21.10 -1.99 -13.94
C ASN A 254 -19.85 -2.84 -13.62
N GLU A 255 -18.67 -2.27 -13.77
CA GLU A 255 -17.41 -2.91 -13.40
C GLU A 255 -17.12 -2.61 -11.93
N VAL A 256 -16.68 -3.64 -11.19
CA VAL A 256 -16.20 -3.53 -9.81
C VAL A 256 -14.82 -4.16 -9.72
N GLU A 257 -13.85 -3.41 -9.21
CA GLU A 257 -12.53 -3.91 -8.89
C GLU A 257 -12.43 -4.27 -7.40
N PHE A 258 -11.92 -5.48 -7.14
CA PHE A 258 -11.67 -6.01 -5.80
C PHE A 258 -10.16 -6.10 -5.56
N PRO A 259 -9.56 -5.16 -4.81
CA PRO A 259 -8.18 -5.23 -4.39
C PRO A 259 -8.03 -6.20 -3.21
N ILE A 260 -7.15 -7.20 -3.35
CA ILE A 260 -6.89 -8.21 -2.31
C ILE A 260 -5.40 -8.21 -2.00
N SER A 261 -5.01 -7.79 -0.80
CA SER A 261 -3.61 -7.84 -0.38
C SER A 261 -3.27 -9.12 0.37
N LEU A 262 -2.05 -9.59 0.16
CA LEU A 262 -1.39 -10.62 0.95
C LEU A 262 -0.41 -9.91 1.88
N GLN A 263 -0.34 -10.27 3.15
CA GLN A 263 0.58 -9.65 4.11
C GLN A 263 1.14 -10.73 5.04
N CYS A 264 2.45 -10.86 5.19
CA CYS A 264 3.03 -11.77 6.17
C CYS A 264 2.70 -11.28 7.59
N GLU A 265 2.19 -12.16 8.45
CA GLU A 265 1.90 -11.82 9.85
C GLU A 265 3.17 -11.50 10.64
N ASP A 266 4.29 -12.12 10.25
CA ASP A 266 5.61 -11.74 10.75
C ASP A 266 6.09 -10.47 10.04
N ARG A 267 5.80 -9.30 10.64
CA ARG A 267 6.18 -7.98 10.11
C ARG A 267 7.69 -7.73 10.00
N SER A 268 8.52 -8.63 10.54
CA SER A 268 9.97 -8.61 10.29
C SER A 268 10.33 -9.16 8.91
N ARG A 269 9.42 -9.90 8.27
CA ARG A 269 9.60 -10.51 6.96
C ARG A 269 8.86 -9.74 5.88
N VAL A 270 9.47 -9.71 4.70
CA VAL A 270 8.86 -9.14 3.51
C VAL A 270 7.82 -10.11 2.96
N THR A 271 6.67 -9.56 2.56
CA THR A 271 5.62 -10.38 1.98
C THR A 271 5.99 -10.76 0.55
N ARG A 272 6.22 -12.06 0.33
CA ARG A 272 6.51 -12.59 -1.00
C ARG A 272 5.35 -12.36 -1.96
N ARG A 273 5.65 -12.13 -3.24
CA ARG A 273 4.64 -12.10 -4.30
C ARG A 273 4.26 -13.53 -4.67
N PRO A 274 2.97 -13.86 -4.80
CA PRO A 274 2.57 -15.18 -5.24
C PRO A 274 3.05 -15.39 -6.67
N THR A 275 3.63 -16.55 -6.94
CA THR A 275 4.00 -16.98 -8.31
C THR A 275 2.80 -17.55 -9.04
N GLU A 276 1.83 -18.08 -8.30
CA GLU A 276 0.58 -18.63 -8.82
C GLU A 276 -0.55 -18.20 -7.89
N SER A 277 -1.67 -17.76 -8.45
CA SER A 277 -2.85 -17.40 -7.69
C SER A 277 -4.16 -17.68 -8.44
N TRP A 278 -5.18 -18.02 -7.66
CA TRP A 278 -6.54 -18.23 -8.09
C TRP A 278 -7.44 -17.47 -7.13
N VAL A 279 -8.28 -16.58 -7.66
CA VAL A 279 -9.30 -15.88 -6.89
C VAL A 279 -10.67 -16.22 -7.44
N GLU A 280 -11.59 -16.63 -6.57
CA GLU A 280 -13.02 -16.71 -6.89
C GLU A 280 -13.75 -15.56 -6.19
N ILE A 281 -14.57 -14.84 -6.94
CA ILE A 281 -15.45 -13.79 -6.41
C ILE A 281 -16.86 -14.12 -6.86
N ARG A 282 -17.80 -14.18 -5.92
CA ARG A 282 -19.22 -14.41 -6.24
C ARG A 282 -20.13 -13.55 -5.38
N PRO A 283 -21.32 -13.17 -5.85
CA PRO A 283 -22.32 -12.54 -4.99
C PRO A 283 -22.65 -13.47 -3.81
N ARG A 284 -22.62 -12.93 -2.58
CA ARG A 284 -22.83 -13.72 -1.36
C ARG A 284 -24.13 -14.51 -1.43
N GLY A 285 -24.13 -15.81 -1.15
CA GLY A 285 -25.34 -16.66 -1.18
C GLY A 285 -25.91 -16.93 -2.58
N GLN A 286 -25.11 -16.76 -3.65
CA GLN A 286 -25.42 -17.29 -4.98
C GLN A 286 -24.39 -18.34 -5.37
N LEU A 287 -24.86 -19.39 -6.06
CA LEU A 287 -23.97 -20.37 -6.67
C LEU A 287 -23.38 -19.86 -8.00
N THR A 288 -24.07 -18.92 -8.66
CA THR A 288 -23.66 -18.33 -9.94
C THR A 288 -24.15 -16.88 -10.04
N PRO A 289 -23.40 -15.96 -10.69
CA PRO A 289 -22.11 -16.20 -11.33
C PRO A 289 -20.95 -16.28 -10.33
N VAL A 290 -19.90 -17.03 -10.67
CA VAL A 290 -18.62 -17.05 -9.96
C VAL A 290 -17.55 -16.52 -10.92
N PHE A 291 -17.05 -15.33 -10.63
CA PHE A 291 -15.96 -14.69 -11.35
C PHE A 291 -14.64 -15.29 -10.88
N ARG A 292 -13.81 -15.75 -11.81
CA ARG A 292 -12.54 -16.41 -11.47
C ARG A 292 -11.38 -15.72 -12.14
N PHE A 293 -10.32 -15.51 -11.37
CA PHE A 293 -9.12 -14.81 -11.79
C PHE A 293 -7.93 -15.73 -11.57
N TYR A 294 -7.24 -16.04 -12.66
CA TYR A 294 -5.99 -16.76 -12.66
C TYR A 294 -4.86 -15.77 -12.77
N ASP A 295 -3.92 -15.83 -11.84
CA ASP A 295 -2.77 -14.94 -11.78
C ASP A 295 -3.15 -13.46 -12.03
N PRO A 296 -4.16 -12.92 -11.30
CA PRO A 296 -4.60 -11.55 -11.49
C PRO A 296 -3.42 -10.58 -11.39
N PRO A 297 -3.42 -9.51 -12.18
CA PRO A 297 -2.35 -8.54 -12.18
C PRO A 297 -2.16 -7.98 -10.78
N LEU A 298 -0.90 -7.90 -10.35
CA LEU A 298 -0.55 -7.24 -9.11
C LEU A 298 -0.57 -5.73 -9.31
N GLU A 299 -0.98 -4.99 -8.29
CA GLU A 299 -0.80 -3.55 -8.27
C GLU A 299 0.70 -3.22 -8.21
N ASP A 300 1.12 -2.36 -9.13
CA ASP A 300 2.50 -1.91 -9.22
C ASP A 300 2.85 -1.00 -8.04
N GLN A 301 4.14 -0.99 -7.68
CA GLN A 301 4.69 -0.07 -6.69
C GLN A 301 4.09 -0.17 -5.28
N ARG A 302 3.63 -1.36 -4.89
CA ARG A 302 3.08 -1.63 -3.55
C ARG A 302 4.03 -2.44 -2.67
N PRO A 303 4.14 -2.10 -1.36
CA PRO A 303 5.04 -2.77 -0.42
C PRO A 303 4.65 -4.22 -0.11
N VAL A 304 3.41 -4.57 -0.41
CA VAL A 304 2.85 -5.92 -0.31
C VAL A 304 2.17 -6.28 -1.63
N PRO A 305 2.03 -7.58 -1.96
CA PRO A 305 1.30 -8.00 -3.15
C PRO A 305 -0.17 -7.64 -3.01
N VAL A 306 -0.72 -6.93 -4.00
CA VAL A 306 -2.14 -6.60 -4.09
C VAL A 306 -2.68 -7.11 -5.40
N LEU A 307 -3.48 -8.17 -5.36
CA LEU A 307 -4.15 -8.75 -6.53
C LEU A 307 -5.31 -7.85 -6.95
N ARG A 308 -5.41 -7.54 -8.25
CA ARG A 308 -6.51 -6.74 -8.81
C ARG A 308 -7.47 -7.61 -9.60
N CYS A 309 -8.64 -7.85 -9.01
CA CYS A 309 -9.68 -8.65 -9.62
C CYS A 309 -10.82 -7.76 -10.14
N ARG A 310 -10.89 -7.58 -11.47
CA ARG A 310 -11.93 -6.73 -12.10
C ARG A 310 -13.11 -7.55 -12.59
N VAL A 311 -14.28 -7.28 -12.03
CA VAL A 311 -15.53 -7.93 -12.43
C VAL A 311 -16.34 -6.98 -13.33
N PRO A 312 -16.44 -7.22 -14.65
CA PRO A 312 -17.00 -6.26 -15.61
C PRO A 312 -18.53 -6.12 -15.59
N GLN A 313 -19.25 -7.08 -14.99
CA GLN A 313 -20.72 -7.13 -14.98
C GLN A 313 -21.25 -7.44 -13.58
N TRP A 314 -20.86 -6.65 -12.58
CA TRP A 314 -21.45 -6.74 -11.26
C TRP A 314 -22.84 -6.08 -11.26
N GLY A 315 -23.89 -6.90 -11.41
CA GLY A 315 -25.26 -6.42 -11.50
C GLY A 315 -25.66 -5.53 -10.33
N ARG A 316 -26.13 -4.31 -10.63
CA ARG A 316 -26.55 -3.31 -9.62
C ARG A 316 -27.73 -3.75 -8.78
N GLU A 317 -28.59 -4.60 -9.32
CA GLU A 317 -29.87 -4.95 -8.70
C GLU A 317 -29.78 -6.03 -7.63
N GLN A 318 -28.65 -6.72 -7.48
CA GLN A 318 -28.69 -8.02 -6.83
C GLN A 318 -27.98 -8.11 -5.49
N ARG A 319 -26.72 -7.71 -5.26
CA ARG A 319 -26.09 -7.93 -3.93
C ARG A 319 -25.07 -6.86 -3.55
N LYS A 320 -25.27 -6.35 -2.32
CA LYS A 320 -24.33 -5.48 -1.58
C LYS A 320 -23.11 -6.22 -1.08
N GLN A 321 -23.02 -7.55 -1.23
CA GLN A 321 -21.95 -8.35 -0.65
C GLN A 321 -21.37 -9.37 -1.63
N ALA A 322 -20.05 -9.58 -1.52
CA ALA A 322 -19.29 -10.56 -2.26
C ALA A 322 -18.62 -11.56 -1.31
N GLU A 323 -18.54 -12.82 -1.73
CA GLU A 323 -17.68 -13.85 -1.14
C GLU A 323 -16.41 -13.96 -2.00
N ILE A 324 -15.25 -13.93 -1.36
CA ILE A 324 -13.94 -14.00 -2.00
C ILE A 324 -13.18 -15.22 -1.46
N GLN A 325 -12.84 -16.16 -2.33
CA GLN A 325 -11.95 -17.27 -2.03
C GLN A 325 -10.60 -17.04 -2.72
N LEU A 326 -9.50 -17.25 -2.00
CA LEU A 326 -8.15 -17.14 -2.52
C LEU A 326 -7.40 -18.46 -2.36
N PHE A 327 -6.65 -18.81 -3.40
CA PHE A 327 -5.62 -19.82 -3.37
C PHE A 327 -4.35 -19.22 -3.96
N CYS A 328 -3.19 -19.39 -3.32
CA CYS A 328 -1.94 -18.95 -3.91
C CYS A 328 -0.73 -19.80 -3.48
N LYS A 329 0.31 -19.75 -4.30
CA LYS A 329 1.62 -20.34 -4.02
C LYS A 329 2.70 -19.28 -4.22
N PHE A 330 3.70 -19.31 -3.37
CA PHE A 330 4.87 -18.41 -3.46
C PHE A 330 6.05 -19.06 -4.18
N THR A 331 5.91 -20.32 -4.61
CA THR A 331 6.91 -21.04 -5.40
C THR A 331 6.18 -21.78 -6.51
N GLN A 332 6.58 -21.52 -7.76
CA GLN A 332 5.94 -22.15 -8.90
C GLN A 332 6.28 -23.63 -8.91
N THR A 333 5.28 -24.45 -8.61
CA THR A 333 5.42 -25.91 -8.46
C THR A 333 4.35 -26.66 -9.23
N THR A 334 3.40 -25.95 -9.85
CA THR A 334 2.29 -26.59 -10.55
C THR A 334 2.69 -26.90 -11.99
N GLU A 335 2.98 -28.17 -12.26
CA GLU A 335 3.11 -28.63 -13.64
C GLU A 335 1.72 -28.79 -14.29
N PRO A 336 1.54 -28.32 -15.54
CA PRO A 336 0.30 -28.52 -16.27
C PRO A 336 0.10 -30.02 -16.52
N GLN A 337 -1.12 -30.50 -16.29
CA GLN A 337 -1.45 -31.92 -16.42
C GLN A 337 -1.57 -32.36 -17.88
N GLN A 338 -1.83 -31.41 -18.77
CA GLN A 338 -1.81 -31.66 -20.21
C GLN A 338 -1.28 -30.45 -20.96
N GLN A 339 -0.44 -30.72 -21.96
CA GLN A 339 0.10 -29.71 -22.88
C GLN A 339 -0.26 -30.13 -24.30
N ILE A 340 -0.91 -29.24 -25.03
CA ILE A 340 -1.52 -29.54 -26.31
C ILE A 340 -1.04 -28.55 -27.36
N LEU A 341 -0.44 -29.05 -28.43
CA LEU A 341 -0.03 -28.24 -29.56
C LEU A 341 -1.27 -27.79 -30.35
N VAL A 342 -1.41 -26.49 -30.61
CA VAL A 342 -2.59 -25.95 -31.32
C VAL A 342 -2.75 -26.60 -32.68
N GLY A 343 -1.65 -26.84 -33.41
CA GLY A 343 -1.68 -27.45 -34.73
C GLY A 343 -2.16 -28.91 -34.75
N SER A 344 -1.99 -29.67 -33.66
CA SER A 344 -2.36 -31.10 -33.60
C SER A 344 -3.79 -31.35 -33.09
N ALA A 345 -4.40 -30.34 -32.48
CA ALA A 345 -5.66 -30.46 -31.73
C ALA A 345 -6.91 -30.04 -32.50
N PHE A 346 -6.74 -29.65 -33.77
CA PHE A 346 -7.79 -28.97 -34.52
C PHE A 346 -9.05 -29.83 -34.66
N ASN A 347 -10.18 -29.31 -34.15
CA ASN A 347 -11.53 -29.87 -34.31
C ASN A 347 -11.77 -31.29 -33.79
N ASN A 348 -10.91 -31.81 -32.92
CA ASN A 348 -11.17 -33.06 -32.21
C ASN A 348 -11.39 -32.79 -30.72
N PRO A 349 -12.37 -33.46 -30.07
CA PRO A 349 -12.54 -33.36 -28.63
C PRO A 349 -11.34 -34.02 -27.94
N ILE A 350 -10.78 -33.32 -26.97
CA ILE A 350 -9.65 -33.78 -26.18
C ILE A 350 -10.16 -34.07 -24.77
N PRO A 351 -10.14 -35.34 -24.32
CA PRO A 351 -10.56 -35.65 -22.97
C PRO A 351 -9.57 -35.10 -21.95
N PHE A 352 -10.08 -34.38 -20.95
CA PHE A 352 -9.30 -33.92 -19.79
C PHE A 352 -9.79 -34.65 -18.53
N THR A 353 -9.26 -35.85 -18.33
CA THR A 353 -9.68 -36.77 -17.26
C THR A 353 -9.49 -36.27 -15.81
N PRO A 354 -8.59 -35.32 -15.48
CA PRO A 354 -8.51 -34.77 -14.13
C PRO A 354 -9.78 -34.05 -13.66
N VAL A 355 -10.67 -33.67 -14.58
CA VAL A 355 -11.98 -33.02 -14.32
C VAL A 355 -13.11 -33.95 -14.82
N GLY A 356 -13.00 -35.24 -14.51
CA GLY A 356 -14.00 -36.24 -14.88
C GLY A 356 -14.08 -36.46 -16.41
N LYS A 357 -15.27 -36.30 -16.99
CA LYS A 357 -15.52 -36.51 -18.43
C LYS A 357 -15.42 -35.21 -19.25
N LEU A 358 -14.69 -34.20 -18.75
CA LEU A 358 -14.51 -32.92 -19.43
C LEU A 358 -13.91 -33.13 -20.82
N GLN A 359 -14.53 -32.54 -21.83
CA GLN A 359 -13.97 -32.47 -23.18
C GLN A 359 -13.48 -31.05 -23.45
N VAL A 360 -12.32 -30.94 -24.09
CA VAL A 360 -11.74 -29.67 -24.49
C VAL A 360 -11.60 -29.64 -25.99
N TRP A 361 -12.10 -28.58 -26.63
CA TRP A 361 -11.97 -28.36 -28.07
C TRP A 361 -11.03 -27.20 -28.31
N ILE A 362 -10.10 -27.36 -29.26
CA ILE A 362 -9.21 -26.28 -29.67
C ILE A 362 -9.50 -25.95 -31.13
N ARG A 363 -9.78 -24.67 -31.37
CA ARG A 363 -10.00 -24.10 -32.70
C ARG A 363 -9.03 -22.96 -32.91
N LYS A 364 -8.66 -22.73 -34.17
CA LYS A 364 -7.95 -21.53 -34.59
C LYS A 364 -8.79 -20.82 -35.64
N GLN A 365 -8.84 -19.50 -35.56
CA GLN A 365 -9.53 -18.65 -36.53
C GLN A 365 -8.62 -17.51 -36.94
N ARG A 366 -8.57 -17.21 -38.24
CA ARG A 366 -7.84 -16.04 -38.72
C ARG A 366 -8.58 -14.76 -38.33
N LEU A 367 -7.86 -13.74 -37.86
CA LEU A 367 -8.45 -12.45 -37.51
C LEU A 367 -9.06 -11.77 -38.74
N LYS A 368 -10.08 -10.92 -38.52
CA LYS A 368 -10.80 -10.23 -39.60
C LYS A 368 -9.90 -9.32 -40.44
N ASP A 369 -8.89 -8.73 -39.81
CA ASP A 369 -7.88 -7.89 -40.45
C ASP A 369 -6.76 -8.70 -41.13
N GLN A 370 -6.82 -10.03 -41.06
CA GLN A 370 -5.84 -10.99 -41.57
C GLN A 370 -4.42 -10.86 -40.99
N THR A 371 -4.24 -10.03 -39.96
CA THR A 371 -2.92 -9.77 -39.36
C THR A 371 -2.47 -10.85 -38.39
N GLY A 372 -3.34 -11.79 -38.01
CA GLY A 372 -2.99 -12.84 -37.07
C GLY A 372 -4.09 -13.87 -36.84
N PHE A 373 -4.05 -14.54 -35.70
CA PHE A 373 -4.94 -15.66 -35.36
C PHE A 373 -5.50 -15.54 -33.94
N ALA A 374 -6.73 -15.99 -33.77
CA ALA A 374 -7.35 -16.29 -32.49
C ALA A 374 -7.34 -17.80 -32.25
N VAL A 375 -6.91 -18.23 -31.06
CA VAL A 375 -7.03 -19.60 -30.58
C VAL A 375 -8.21 -19.65 -29.63
N GLU A 376 -9.23 -20.43 -29.98
CA GLU A 376 -10.41 -20.66 -29.15
C GLU A 376 -10.27 -22.01 -28.46
N VAL A 377 -10.36 -22.03 -27.13
CA VAL A 377 -10.38 -23.26 -26.32
C VAL A 377 -11.74 -23.36 -25.65
N VAL A 378 -12.50 -24.39 -25.98
CA VAL A 378 -13.85 -24.61 -25.44
C VAL A 378 -13.82 -25.78 -24.47
N GLU A 379 -14.14 -25.51 -23.21
CA GLU A 379 -14.42 -26.52 -22.19
C GLU A 379 -15.89 -26.94 -22.28
N ASP A 380 -16.13 -28.24 -22.38
CA ASP A 380 -17.46 -28.83 -22.46
C ASP A 380 -17.74 -29.71 -21.25
N TYR A 381 -18.51 -29.15 -20.31
CA TYR A 381 -18.89 -29.79 -19.06
C TYR A 381 -20.21 -30.57 -19.18
N SER A 382 -20.78 -30.75 -20.38
CA SER A 382 -22.08 -31.43 -20.56
C SER A 382 -22.09 -32.86 -20.00
N LEU A 383 -20.94 -33.54 -20.00
CA LEU A 383 -20.77 -34.91 -19.50
C LEU A 383 -20.15 -34.99 -18.10
N VAL A 384 -19.81 -33.84 -17.48
CA VAL A 384 -19.20 -33.79 -16.15
C VAL A 384 -20.29 -33.82 -15.08
N GLU A 385 -20.19 -34.76 -14.14
CA GLU A 385 -21.14 -34.88 -13.02
C GLU A 385 -21.08 -33.65 -12.09
N GLY A 386 -22.22 -33.27 -11.54
CA GLY A 386 -22.36 -32.06 -10.73
C GLY A 386 -22.61 -30.79 -11.57
N ASN A 387 -22.65 -29.64 -10.91
CA ASN A 387 -22.93 -28.32 -11.52
C ASN A 387 -21.73 -27.37 -11.49
N GLU A 388 -20.57 -27.87 -11.07
CA GLU A 388 -19.37 -27.05 -10.96
C GLU A 388 -18.74 -26.83 -12.33
N LEU A 389 -18.81 -25.59 -12.81
CA LEU A 389 -18.07 -25.10 -13.97
C LEU A 389 -16.76 -24.44 -13.52
N ARG A 390 -15.81 -24.32 -14.46
CA ARG A 390 -14.46 -23.74 -14.26
C ARG A 390 -13.63 -24.50 -13.24
N GLN A 391 -13.48 -25.80 -13.44
CA GLN A 391 -12.52 -26.62 -12.70
C GLN A 391 -11.17 -26.72 -13.44
N LEU A 392 -10.99 -25.93 -14.51
CA LEU A 392 -9.82 -25.94 -15.39
C LEU A 392 -9.22 -24.54 -15.55
N LYS A 393 -7.90 -24.42 -15.30
CA LYS A 393 -7.09 -23.32 -15.80
C LYS A 393 -6.66 -23.65 -17.22
N VAL A 394 -6.97 -22.74 -18.14
CA VAL A 394 -6.51 -22.78 -19.52
C VAL A 394 -5.56 -21.61 -19.72
N GLU A 395 -4.33 -21.92 -20.09
CA GLU A 395 -3.31 -20.90 -20.38
C GLU A 395 -2.56 -21.25 -21.68
N MET A 396 -1.96 -20.24 -22.30
CA MET A 396 -1.07 -20.43 -23.43
C MET A 396 0.38 -20.32 -22.94
N PHE A 397 1.25 -21.27 -23.32
CA PHE A 397 2.66 -21.24 -22.91
C PHE A 397 3.37 -19.94 -23.30
N GLU A 398 3.04 -19.42 -24.48
CA GLU A 398 3.45 -18.08 -24.90
C GLU A 398 2.24 -17.15 -24.79
N PRO A 399 2.29 -16.10 -23.93
CA PRO A 399 1.14 -15.27 -23.63
C PRO A 399 0.57 -14.61 -24.89
N PRO A 400 -0.76 -14.52 -25.04
CA PRO A 400 -1.39 -13.78 -26.11
C PRO A 400 -1.34 -12.27 -25.86
N LYS A 401 -1.64 -11.47 -26.88
CA LYS A 401 -1.81 -10.02 -26.75
C LYS A 401 -3.06 -9.67 -25.95
N THR A 402 -4.15 -10.40 -26.20
CA THR A 402 -5.39 -10.29 -25.43
C THR A 402 -6.01 -11.66 -25.23
N SER A 403 -6.73 -11.82 -24.13
CA SER A 403 -7.52 -13.00 -23.82
C SER A 403 -8.91 -12.60 -23.34
N ARG A 404 -9.92 -13.39 -23.67
CA ARG A 404 -11.29 -13.24 -23.16
C ARG A 404 -11.89 -14.60 -22.86
N GLU A 405 -12.84 -14.62 -21.95
CA GLU A 405 -13.57 -15.82 -21.55
C GLU A 405 -15.07 -15.53 -21.62
N GLU A 406 -15.83 -16.44 -22.22
CA GLU A 406 -17.29 -16.40 -22.34
C GLU A 406 -17.86 -17.67 -21.73
N ILE A 407 -18.92 -17.56 -20.91
CA ILE A 407 -19.58 -18.71 -20.30
C ILE A 407 -20.99 -18.84 -20.89
N ASP A 408 -21.33 -20.03 -21.35
CA ASP A 408 -22.71 -20.44 -21.60
C ASP A 408 -23.11 -21.44 -20.53
N THR A 409 -23.80 -20.96 -19.49
CA THR A 409 -24.26 -21.79 -18.37
C THR A 409 -25.36 -22.76 -18.77
N ALA A 410 -26.19 -22.42 -19.77
CA ALA A 410 -27.28 -23.27 -20.24
C ALA A 410 -26.73 -24.50 -20.97
N SER A 411 -25.74 -24.30 -21.83
CA SER A 411 -25.06 -25.38 -22.55
C SER A 411 -23.89 -25.99 -21.76
N ARG A 412 -23.56 -25.44 -20.59
CA ARG A 412 -22.41 -25.82 -19.75
C ARG A 412 -21.07 -25.75 -20.49
N LEU A 413 -20.89 -24.71 -21.30
CA LEU A 413 -19.68 -24.47 -22.09
C LEU A 413 -18.92 -23.26 -21.56
N ILE A 414 -17.59 -23.33 -21.58
CA ILE A 414 -16.72 -22.17 -21.33
C ILE A 414 -15.79 -22.00 -22.51
N ARG A 415 -15.77 -20.80 -23.10
CA ARG A 415 -14.98 -20.48 -24.26
C ARG A 415 -13.90 -19.47 -23.89
N HIS A 416 -12.64 -19.87 -24.01
CA HIS A 416 -11.48 -18.99 -23.94
C HIS A 416 -11.09 -18.59 -25.34
N THR A 417 -10.86 -17.31 -25.60
CA THR A 417 -10.29 -16.82 -26.86
C THR A 417 -8.98 -16.10 -26.56
N PHE A 418 -7.89 -16.56 -27.19
CA PHE A 418 -6.55 -15.98 -27.07
C PHE A 418 -6.15 -15.38 -28.42
N VAL A 419 -5.84 -14.09 -28.47
CA VAL A 419 -5.55 -13.36 -29.71
C VAL A 419 -4.06 -13.08 -29.86
N TYR A 420 -3.52 -13.49 -31.01
CA TYR A 420 -2.16 -13.19 -31.43
C TYR A 420 -2.19 -12.36 -32.70
N SER A 421 -1.69 -11.13 -32.61
CA SER A 421 -1.48 -10.24 -33.77
C SER A 421 -0.12 -10.50 -34.39
N GLU A 422 0.01 -10.26 -35.68
CA GLU A 422 1.28 -10.26 -36.43
C GLU A 422 2.02 -11.61 -36.42
N ILE A 423 1.28 -12.72 -36.41
CA ILE A 423 1.86 -14.08 -36.48
C ILE A 423 1.33 -14.87 -37.68
N THR A 424 2.18 -15.74 -38.20
CA THR A 424 1.87 -16.69 -39.28
C THR A 424 1.11 -17.92 -38.77
N GLU A 425 0.53 -18.68 -39.69
CA GLU A 425 -0.17 -19.92 -39.36
C GLU A 425 0.77 -20.99 -38.76
N GLN A 426 2.00 -21.08 -39.28
CA GLN A 426 2.98 -22.03 -38.76
C GLN A 426 3.36 -21.68 -37.31
N GLU A 427 3.44 -20.39 -36.98
CA GLU A 427 3.74 -19.92 -35.63
C GLU A 427 2.58 -20.17 -34.66
N VAL A 428 1.32 -19.92 -35.06
CA VAL A 428 0.17 -20.22 -34.19
C VAL A 428 0.05 -21.72 -33.95
N ASN A 429 0.31 -22.55 -34.95
CA ASN A 429 0.26 -24.01 -34.82
C ASN A 429 1.30 -24.55 -33.83
N ARG A 430 2.42 -23.84 -33.62
CA ARG A 430 3.47 -24.21 -32.67
C ARG A 430 3.17 -23.81 -31.23
N ARG A 431 2.12 -23.01 -31.00
CA ARG A 431 1.70 -22.60 -29.66
C ARG A 431 1.15 -23.79 -28.89
N VAL A 432 1.30 -23.74 -27.58
CA VAL A 432 0.89 -24.80 -26.65
C VAL A 432 -0.19 -24.29 -25.72
N VAL A 433 -1.34 -24.95 -25.73
CA VAL A 433 -2.38 -24.82 -24.71
C VAL A 433 -1.98 -25.70 -23.52
N ARG A 434 -1.99 -25.13 -22.33
CA ARG A 434 -1.71 -25.82 -21.07
C ARG A 434 -2.97 -25.88 -20.24
N LEU A 435 -3.26 -27.09 -19.75
CA LEU A 435 -4.45 -27.42 -19.00
C LEU A 435 -4.07 -27.89 -17.61
N THR A 436 -4.63 -27.24 -16.59
CA THR A 436 -4.35 -27.54 -15.19
C THR A 436 -5.65 -27.55 -14.39
N SER A 437 -5.97 -28.68 -13.75
CA SER A 437 -7.16 -28.75 -12.91
C SER A 437 -7.04 -27.85 -11.68
N ARG A 438 -8.20 -27.38 -11.20
CA ARG A 438 -8.34 -26.69 -9.92
C ARG A 438 -7.68 -27.48 -8.79
N ARG A 439 -7.92 -28.79 -8.70
CA ARG A 439 -7.33 -29.66 -7.66
C ARG A 439 -5.80 -29.60 -7.64
N GLN A 440 -5.17 -29.54 -8.81
CA GLN A 440 -3.71 -29.44 -8.92
C GLN A 440 -3.20 -28.04 -8.50
N LEU A 441 -3.96 -26.99 -8.80
CA LEU A 441 -3.65 -25.63 -8.36
C LEU A 441 -3.81 -25.47 -6.85
N GLU A 442 -4.83 -26.06 -6.25
CA GLU A 442 -5.07 -26.03 -4.79
C GLU A 442 -4.04 -26.86 -4.01
N LYS A 443 -3.47 -27.90 -4.63
CA LYS A 443 -2.50 -28.78 -3.97
C LYS A 443 -1.28 -27.99 -3.50
N GLY A 444 -1.11 -27.88 -2.19
CA GLY A 444 0.00 -27.15 -1.57
C GLY A 444 -0.12 -25.62 -1.67
N ALA A 445 -1.29 -25.11 -2.06
CA ALA A 445 -1.57 -23.68 -2.00
C ALA A 445 -1.93 -23.27 -0.57
N LEU A 446 -1.57 -22.05 -0.21
CA LEU A 446 -2.24 -21.32 0.85
C LEU A 446 -3.71 -21.16 0.45
N THR A 447 -4.62 -21.42 1.38
CA THR A 447 -6.06 -21.31 1.15
C THR A 447 -6.76 -20.73 2.38
N LEU A 448 -7.83 -19.98 2.16
CA LEU A 448 -8.69 -19.50 3.23
C LEU A 448 -9.58 -20.63 3.73
N SER A 449 -9.70 -20.79 5.06
CA SER A 449 -10.62 -21.75 5.66
C SER A 449 -12.07 -21.42 5.36
N GLU A 450 -12.40 -20.14 5.26
CA GLU A 450 -13.69 -19.61 4.86
C GLU A 450 -13.50 -18.44 3.88
N PRO A 451 -14.41 -18.23 2.91
CA PRO A 451 -14.35 -17.07 2.03
C PRO A 451 -14.42 -15.76 2.81
N LEU A 452 -13.69 -14.73 2.39
CA LEU A 452 -13.88 -13.38 2.89
C LEU A 452 -15.23 -12.85 2.42
N VAL A 453 -15.97 -12.18 3.30
CA VAL A 453 -17.23 -11.51 2.95
C VAL A 453 -17.01 -10.01 3.02
N VAL A 454 -17.24 -9.32 1.91
CA VAL A 454 -17.09 -7.86 1.82
C VAL A 454 -18.34 -7.19 1.30
N ASP A 455 -18.59 -5.96 1.74
CA ASP A 455 -19.58 -5.09 1.12
C ASP A 455 -19.04 -4.52 -0.21
N VAL A 456 -19.93 -4.35 -1.19
CA VAL A 456 -19.63 -3.84 -2.53
C VAL A 456 -20.37 -2.54 -2.73
N GLU A 457 -19.63 -1.43 -2.72
CA GLU A 457 -20.16 -0.07 -2.91
C GLU A 457 -20.25 0.33 -4.39
#